data_AF-A0A436RBE3-F1
#
_entry.id   AF-A0A436RBE3-F1
#
_cell.length_a   1.000
_cell.length_b   1.000
_cell.length_c   1.000
_cell.angle_alpha   90.00
_cell.angle_beta   90.00
_cell.angle_gamma   90.00
#
_symmetry.space_group_name_H-M   'P 1'
#
loop_
_entity.id
_entity.type
_entity.pdbx_description
1 polymer ?
#
loop_
_entity_poly.entity_id
_entity_poly.type
_entity_poly.pdbx_seq_one_letter_code
_entity_poly.pdbx_strand_id
1 'polypeptide(L)' 'HCLLAGLSPEPGHAKAAERLGLRPLLDFGISHGEGVGAALAAGIVKAAALTSSGMAMAVRL' A
#
# COMPACT_ATOMS: atom_id res chain seq x y z
N HIS A 1 7.65 10.98 3.29
CA HIS A 1 6.40 10.82 2.52
C HIS A 1 6.21 9.37 2.01
N CYS A 2 6.95 8.38 2.52
CA CYS A 2 6.84 7.01 2.05
C CYS A 2 5.64 6.28 2.66
N LEU A 3 5.08 5.34 1.92
CA LEU A 3 4.09 4.39 2.39
C LEU A 3 4.68 2.98 2.27
N LEU A 4 4.35 2.12 3.23
CA LEU A 4 4.75 0.72 3.21
C LEU A 4 3.65 -0.11 2.54
N ALA A 5 3.97 -0.77 1.42
CA ALA A 5 2.97 -1.53 0.66
C ALA A 5 2.50 -2.79 1.41
N GLY A 6 3.44 -3.58 1.91
CA GLY A 6 3.19 -4.84 2.60
C GLY A 6 4.45 -5.32 3.31
N LEU A 7 4.33 -6.41 4.05
CA LEU A 7 5.47 -7.08 4.69
C LEU A 7 5.77 -8.38 3.95
N SER A 8 7.05 -8.61 3.67
CA SER A 8 7.52 -9.95 3.33
C SER A 8 7.39 -10.83 4.58
N PRO A 9 7.18 -12.14 4.44
CA PRO A 9 7.28 -13.09 5.55
C PRO A 9 8.67 -13.11 6.22
N GLU A 10 9.68 -12.50 5.60
CA GLU A 10 11.01 -12.36 6.20
C GLU A 10 10.98 -11.43 7.43
N PRO A 11 11.58 -11.85 8.56
CA PRO A 11 11.49 -11.13 9.84
C PRO A 11 12.12 -9.73 9.81
N GLY A 12 13.03 -9.47 8.86
CA GLY A 12 13.66 -8.16 8.67
C GLY A 12 12.65 -7.06 8.30
N HIS A 13 11.60 -7.39 7.54
CA HIS A 13 10.63 -6.40 7.07
C HIS A 13 9.79 -5.84 8.22
N ALA A 14 9.31 -6.70 9.11
CA ALA A 14 8.51 -6.26 10.27
C ALA A 14 9.33 -5.34 11.20
N LYS A 15 10.59 -5.70 11.46
CA LYS A 15 11.49 -4.90 12.30
C LYS A 15 11.84 -3.55 11.66
N ALA A 16 12.00 -3.52 10.34
CA ALA A 16 12.22 -2.28 9.60
C ALA A 16 10.98 -1.38 9.67
N ALA A 17 9.77 -1.94 9.49
CA ALA A 17 8.51 -1.21 9.57
C ALA A 17 8.31 -0.57 10.95
N GLU A 18 8.57 -1.32 12.02
CA GLU A 18 8.52 -0.81 13.41
C GLU A 18 9.47 0.37 13.62
N ARG A 19 10.75 0.23 13.23
CA ARG A 19 11.75 1.30 13.35
C ARG A 19 11.41 2.55 12.56
N LEU A 20 10.73 2.38 11.43
CA LEU A 20 10.27 3.49 10.59
C LEU A 20 8.92 4.06 11.04
N GLY A 21 8.26 3.44 12.02
CA GLY A 21 6.91 3.82 12.46
C GLY A 21 5.86 3.67 11.36
N LEU A 22 6.08 2.78 10.40
CA LEU A 22 5.18 2.56 9.26
C LEU A 22 4.33 1.31 9.47
N ARG A 23 3.07 1.40 9.04
CA ARG A 23 2.17 0.24 8.94
C ARG A 23 1.97 -0.12 7.47
N PRO A 24 1.95 -1.42 7.13
CA PRO A 24 1.68 -1.85 5.76
C PRO A 24 0.25 -1.50 5.34
N LEU A 25 0.07 -1.14 4.06
CA LEU A 25 -1.24 -0.90 3.46
C LEU A 25 -2.01 -2.20 3.19
N LEU A 26 -1.29 -3.30 2.92
CA LEU A 26 -1.83 -4.57 2.48
C LEU A 26 -1.14 -5.74 3.20
N ASP A 27 -1.90 -6.81 3.42
CA ASP A 27 -1.40 -8.07 3.98
C ASP A 27 -1.87 -9.26 3.12
N PHE A 28 -1.22 -9.41 1.95
CA PHE A 28 -1.53 -10.47 0.98
C PHE A 28 -0.44 -11.55 0.92
N GLY A 29 0.56 -11.52 1.80
CA GLY A 29 1.65 -12.50 1.81
C GLY A 29 2.53 -12.50 0.55
N ILE A 30 2.58 -11.40 -0.21
CA ILE A 30 3.38 -11.30 -1.44
C ILE A 30 4.88 -11.21 -1.07
N SER A 31 5.65 -12.22 -1.46
CA SER A 31 7.10 -12.34 -1.15
C SER A 31 8.01 -12.40 -2.37
N HIS A 32 7.47 -12.28 -3.60
CA HIS A 32 8.18 -12.60 -4.84
C HIS A 32 9.26 -11.59 -5.28
N GLY A 33 9.62 -10.62 -4.43
CA GLY A 33 10.52 -9.52 -4.83
C GLY A 33 9.90 -8.65 -5.93
N GLU A 34 10.71 -7.87 -6.64
CA GLU A 34 10.31 -7.16 -7.89
C GLU A 34 9.29 -6.02 -7.78
N GLY A 35 8.77 -5.72 -6.58
CA GLY A 35 7.90 -4.56 -6.35
C GLY A 35 6.41 -4.79 -6.66
N VAL A 36 5.97 -6.04 -6.83
CA VAL A 36 4.55 -6.38 -7.10
C VAL A 36 3.60 -5.80 -6.05
N GLY A 37 3.95 -5.95 -4.76
CA GLY A 37 3.15 -5.36 -3.67
C GLY A 37 3.08 -3.83 -3.75
N ALA A 38 4.16 -3.17 -4.17
CA ALA A 38 4.21 -1.72 -4.34
C ALA A 38 3.35 -1.26 -5.52
N ALA A 39 3.37 -1.99 -6.64
CA ALA A 39 2.52 -1.70 -7.80
C ALA A 39 1.02 -1.79 -7.43
N LEU A 40 0.63 -2.82 -6.67
CA LEU A 40 -0.75 -2.97 -6.19
C LEU A 40 -1.15 -1.84 -5.23
N ALA A 41 -0.28 -1.53 -4.24
CA ALA A 41 -0.52 -0.44 -3.30
C ALA A 41 -0.63 0.93 -4.00
N ALA A 42 0.14 1.19 -5.05
CA ALA A 42 0.05 2.41 -5.83
C ALA A 42 -1.33 2.59 -6.48
N GLY A 43 -1.94 1.51 -6.97
CA GLY A 43 -3.31 1.52 -7.49
C GLY A 43 -4.34 1.91 -6.43
N ILE A 44 -4.19 1.40 -5.20
CA ILE A 44 -5.06 1.74 -4.06
C ILE A 44 -4.89 3.21 -3.66
N VAL A 45 -3.65 3.70 -3.57
CA VAL A 45 -3.38 5.11 -3.26
C VAL A 45 -4.00 6.02 -4.31
N LYS A 46 -3.89 5.67 -5.60
CA LYS A 46 -4.55 6.39 -6.69
C LYS A 46 -6.07 6.37 -6.52
N ALA A 47 -6.68 5.21 -6.28
CA ALA A 47 -8.13 5.09 -6.10
C ALA A 47 -8.62 5.92 -4.89
N ALA A 48 -7.89 5.89 -3.77
CA ALA A 48 -8.19 6.69 -2.58
C ALA A 48 -8.12 8.19 -2.88
N ALA A 49 -7.10 8.65 -3.62
CA ALA A 49 -6.97 10.04 -4.03
C ALA A 49 -8.13 10.48 -4.94
N LEU A 50 -8.49 9.67 -5.94
CA LEU A 50 -9.63 9.93 -6.83
C LEU A 50 -10.97 9.97 -6.06
N THR A 51 -11.12 9.11 -5.06
CA THR A 51 -12.33 9.06 -4.23
C THR A 51 -12.40 10.29 -3.33
N SER A 52 -11.29 10.65 -2.69
CA SER A 52 -11.20 11.80 -1.79
C SER A 52 -11.33 13.13 -2.52
N SER A 53 -10.94 13.23 -3.79
CA SER A 53 -11.05 14.45 -4.59
C SER A 53 -12.43 14.68 -5.20
N GLY A 54 -13.41 13.81 -4.89
CA GLY A 54 -14.77 13.91 -5.41
C GLY A 54 -14.96 13.32 -6.82
N MET A 55 -13.92 12.77 -7.44
CA MET A 55 -14.06 12.10 -8.76
C MET A 55 -14.96 10.84 -8.68
N ALA A 56 -15.01 10.18 -7.52
CA ALA A 56 -15.97 9.09 -7.27
C ALA A 56 -17.43 9.56 -7.08
N MET A 57 -17.68 10.85 -6.81
CA MET A 57 -19.06 11.38 -6.75
C MET A 57 -19.72 11.48 -8.12
N ALA A 58 -18.95 11.48 -9.22
CA ALA A 58 -19.46 11.55 -10.58
C ALA A 58 -20.13 10.25 -11.09
N VAL A 59 -20.25 9.20 -10.25
CA VAL A 59 -21.00 7.97 -10.56
C VAL A 59 -22.44 8.01 -10.01
N ARG A 60 -22.89 9.13 -9.42
CA ARG A 60 -24.30 9.36 -9.10
C ARG A 60 -24.89 10.37 -10.10
N LEU A 61 -25.53 9.81 -11.13
CA LEU A 61 -26.33 10.43 -12.20
C LEU A 61 -25.56 10.97 -13.41
#